data_AF-A0A959J182-F1
#
_entry.id   AF-A0A959J182-F1
#
_cell.length_a   1.000
_cell.length_b   1.000
_cell.length_c   1.000
_cell.angle_alpha   90.00
_cell.angle_beta   90.00
_cell.angle_gamma   90.00
#
_symmetry.space_group_name_H-M   'P 1'
#
loop_
_entity.id
_entity.type
_entity.pdbx_description
1 polymer ?
#
loop_
_entity_poly.entity_id
_entity_poly.type
_entity_poly.pdbx_seq_one_letter_code
_entity_poly.pdbx_strand_id
1 'polypeptide(L)'
;MKKIAVFIFLSTFAFSCSNTNEKTNNENAAPGEQQEVKTDDKLPGADYNSLFTDFTCNMSVAEVAKVFGVPESDVSTPDYKKAEGCAFVIKGFGQNGLGDETIVSWFLEKTTKAEVKKEIQNYQELEKTNSGLGMSIEKSETGDTYLAKSPRYGRVIVLNENYDNWLLISYAPKFQYKTRTDEQHLALEAKSIALANYLLKKHEK
;
A
#
# COMPACT_ATOMS: atom_id res chain seq x y z
N MET A 1 -55.55 16.37 19.08
CA MET A 1 -55.03 15.57 20.21
C MET A 1 -54.86 14.12 19.78
N LYS A 2 -53.63 13.69 19.46
CA LYS A 2 -53.23 12.28 19.33
C LYS A 2 -51.81 12.15 19.90
N LYS A 3 -51.63 11.20 20.81
CA LYS A 3 -50.51 11.09 21.74
C LYS A 3 -49.29 10.46 21.05
N ILE A 4 -48.13 11.08 21.20
CA ILE A 4 -46.82 10.54 20.82
C ILE A 4 -46.31 9.73 22.02
N ALA A 5 -46.11 8.43 21.84
CA ALA A 5 -45.47 7.56 22.83
C ALA A 5 -43.99 7.40 22.46
N VAL A 6 -43.12 8.01 23.26
CA VAL A 6 -41.66 7.86 23.17
C VAL A 6 -41.26 6.77 24.17
N PHE A 7 -40.73 5.65 23.69
CA PHE A 7 -40.10 4.63 24.53
C PHE A 7 -38.58 4.86 24.54
N ILE A 8 -38.08 5.32 25.70
CA ILE A 8 -36.65 5.42 26.01
C ILE A 8 -36.25 4.09 26.65
N PHE A 9 -35.39 3.32 25.97
CA PHE A 9 -34.75 2.16 26.58
C PHE A 9 -33.28 2.50 26.87
N LEU A 10 -33.03 2.83 28.13
CA LEU A 10 -31.73 3.16 28.68
C LEU A 10 -31.11 1.87 29.22
N SER A 11 -30.15 1.28 28.51
CA SER A 11 -29.38 0.11 28.97
C SER A 11 -27.96 0.51 29.30
N THR A 12 -27.72 0.80 30.58
CA THR A 12 -26.40 0.95 31.19
C THR A 12 -25.77 -0.42 31.39
N PHE A 13 -24.76 -0.78 30.57
CA PHE A 13 -23.84 -1.85 30.90
C PHE A 13 -22.62 -1.26 31.60
N ALA A 14 -22.60 -1.38 32.92
CA ALA A 14 -21.42 -1.18 33.75
C ALA A 14 -20.58 -2.47 33.71
N PHE A 15 -19.45 -2.46 32.99
CA PHE A 15 -18.40 -3.46 33.20
C PHE A 15 -17.39 -2.91 34.21
N SER A 16 -17.42 -3.53 35.37
CA SER A 16 -16.53 -3.34 36.51
C SER A 16 -15.11 -3.81 36.17
N CYS A 17 -14.12 -2.98 36.48
CA CYS A 17 -12.71 -3.35 36.54
C CYS A 17 -12.47 -4.25 37.76
N SER A 18 -12.05 -5.49 37.54
CA SER A 18 -11.45 -6.32 38.59
C SER A 18 -9.93 -6.13 38.57
N ASN A 19 -9.43 -5.25 39.43
CA ASN A 19 -8.04 -5.27 39.88
C ASN A 19 -7.99 -6.06 41.19
N THR A 20 -7.28 -7.19 41.20
CA THR A 20 -6.91 -7.88 42.45
C THR A 20 -5.41 -8.14 42.46
N ASN A 21 -4.83 -7.62 43.54
CA ASN A 21 -3.47 -7.67 44.06
C ASN A 21 -2.73 -9.02 43.96
N GLU A 22 -1.39 -9.00 43.87
CA GLU A 22 -0.52 -9.29 45.03
C GLU A 22 0.98 -9.04 44.76
N LYS A 23 1.66 -8.52 45.79
CA LYS A 23 3.12 -8.37 45.94
C LYS A 23 3.74 -9.78 46.11
N THR A 24 5.02 -10.07 45.81
CA THR A 24 6.18 -9.73 46.65
C THR A 24 7.46 -10.42 46.13
N ASN A 25 8.59 -9.67 46.16
CA ASN A 25 10.01 -10.02 46.31
C ASN A 25 10.82 -10.87 45.30
N ASN A 26 11.76 -10.15 44.66
CA ASN A 26 13.21 -10.36 44.58
C ASN A 26 13.80 -11.78 44.70
N GLU A 27 14.46 -12.20 43.62
CA GLU A 27 15.77 -12.85 43.71
C GLU A 27 16.63 -12.52 42.48
N ASN A 28 17.89 -12.13 42.75
CA ASN A 28 18.90 -11.78 41.76
C ASN A 28 19.25 -12.99 40.89
N ALA A 29 18.99 -12.91 39.58
CA ALA A 29 19.58 -13.78 38.59
C ALA A 29 20.61 -12.98 37.78
N ALA A 30 21.82 -13.52 37.69
CA ALA A 30 22.98 -12.98 36.98
C ALA A 30 22.65 -12.55 35.53
N PRO A 31 23.38 -11.56 34.96
CA PRO A 31 23.24 -11.24 33.54
C PRO A 31 23.83 -12.39 32.73
N GLY A 32 22.98 -13.34 32.36
CA GLY A 32 23.28 -14.31 31.33
C GLY A 32 23.54 -13.58 30.02
N GLU A 33 24.70 -13.87 29.42
CA GLU A 33 25.06 -13.44 28.08
C GLU A 33 23.86 -13.57 27.16
N GLN A 34 23.41 -12.44 26.63
CA GLN A 34 22.45 -12.41 25.53
C GLN A 34 23.13 -13.08 24.35
N GLN A 35 22.81 -14.35 24.16
CA GLN A 35 23.11 -15.11 22.96
C GLN A 35 22.46 -14.33 21.81
N GLU A 36 23.30 -13.66 21.04
CA GLU A 36 22.93 -12.90 19.86
C GLU A 36 22.17 -13.84 18.92
N VAL A 37 20.85 -13.67 18.89
CA VAL A 37 19.99 -14.33 17.92
C VAL A 37 20.42 -13.78 16.57
N LYS A 38 21.25 -14.55 15.86
CA LYS A 38 21.55 -14.33 14.44
C LYS A 38 20.22 -14.24 13.74
N THR A 39 19.87 -13.01 13.38
CA THR A 39 18.64 -12.72 12.64
C THR A 39 18.87 -13.25 11.23
N ASP A 40 18.02 -14.19 10.85
CA ASP A 40 18.00 -14.88 9.57
C ASP A 40 18.20 -13.93 8.38
N ASP A 41 19.08 -14.37 7.47
CA ASP A 41 19.24 -14.03 6.06
C ASP A 41 18.61 -12.70 5.60
N LYS A 42 19.41 -11.63 5.67
CA LYS A 42 19.22 -10.45 4.80
C LYS A 42 19.14 -10.95 3.35
N LEU A 43 18.03 -10.68 2.67
CA LEU A 43 18.01 -10.74 1.20
C LEU A 43 19.22 -9.93 0.69
N PRO A 44 20.09 -10.49 -0.17
CA PRO A 44 21.09 -9.69 -0.87
C PRO A 44 20.30 -8.72 -1.76
N GLY A 45 20.07 -7.51 -1.25
CA GLY A 45 19.19 -6.53 -1.89
C GLY A 45 20.01 -5.49 -2.62
N ALA A 46 19.56 -5.11 -3.81
CA ALA A 46 20.07 -3.95 -4.50
C ALA A 46 19.84 -2.67 -3.69
N ASP A 47 20.60 -1.61 -4.00
CA ASP A 47 20.39 -0.32 -3.33
C ASP A 47 19.25 0.49 -3.99
N TYR A 48 18.10 0.52 -3.32
CA TYR A 48 16.92 1.32 -3.67
C TYR A 48 16.75 2.60 -2.84
N ASN A 49 17.79 3.17 -2.23
CA ASN A 49 17.68 4.44 -1.47
C ASN A 49 16.97 5.54 -2.27
N SER A 50 17.25 5.62 -3.57
CA SER A 50 16.61 6.60 -4.47
C SER A 50 15.11 6.38 -4.70
N LEU A 51 14.58 5.20 -4.36
CA LEU A 51 13.17 4.86 -4.47
C LEU A 51 12.45 4.91 -3.10
N PHE A 52 13.09 4.44 -2.02
CA PHE A 52 12.46 4.31 -0.68
C PHE A 52 12.85 5.38 0.34
N THR A 53 13.85 6.23 0.03
CA THR A 53 14.34 7.26 0.96
C THR A 53 14.35 8.63 0.29
N ASP A 54 15.04 8.76 -0.84
CA ASP A 54 15.24 10.03 -1.54
C ASP A 54 14.29 10.20 -2.73
N PHE A 55 13.07 9.69 -2.60
CA PHE A 55 12.13 9.62 -3.72
C PHE A 55 11.82 11.00 -4.27
N THR A 56 12.04 11.15 -5.58
CA THR A 56 11.64 12.32 -6.34
C THR A 56 10.93 11.86 -7.62
N CYS A 57 9.85 12.56 -7.99
CA CYS A 57 9.15 12.24 -9.21
C CYS A 57 9.99 12.61 -10.43
N ASN A 58 10.61 11.62 -11.08
CA ASN A 58 11.54 11.80 -12.20
C ASN A 58 11.10 11.08 -13.48
N MET A 59 9.80 10.79 -13.62
CA MET A 59 9.24 10.20 -14.83
C MET A 59 8.62 11.27 -15.73
N SER A 60 8.86 11.15 -17.03
CA SER A 60 8.20 11.99 -18.05
C SER A 60 6.88 11.39 -18.52
N VAL A 61 6.04 12.22 -19.17
CA VAL A 61 4.80 11.76 -19.83
C VAL A 61 5.09 10.63 -20.84
N ALA A 62 6.12 10.80 -21.68
CA ALA A 62 6.55 9.79 -22.66
C ALA A 62 6.96 8.47 -22.01
N GLU A 63 7.66 8.55 -20.88
CA GLU A 63 8.11 7.37 -20.13
C GLU A 63 6.93 6.62 -19.50
N VAL A 64 5.98 7.34 -18.90
CA VAL A 64 4.74 6.75 -18.37
C VAL A 64 3.93 6.11 -19.49
N ALA A 65 3.76 6.79 -20.62
CA ALA A 65 3.04 6.26 -21.78
C ALA A 65 3.66 4.95 -22.28
N LYS A 66 5.00 4.89 -22.34
CA LYS A 66 5.76 3.68 -22.70
C LYS A 66 5.51 2.53 -21.72
N VAL A 67 5.61 2.79 -20.40
CA VAL A 67 5.38 1.77 -19.35
C VAL A 67 3.94 1.27 -19.38
N PHE A 68 2.98 2.16 -19.58
CA PHE A 68 1.56 1.83 -19.65
C PHE A 68 1.16 1.24 -21.01
N GLY A 69 2.02 1.28 -22.04
CA GLY A 69 1.68 0.81 -23.38
C GLY A 69 0.47 1.55 -23.97
N VAL A 70 0.42 2.87 -23.79
CA VAL A 70 -0.61 3.76 -24.32
C VAL A 70 0.02 4.86 -25.19
N PRO A 71 -0.74 5.50 -26.09
CA PRO A 71 -0.25 6.66 -26.82
C PRO A 71 0.19 7.78 -25.87
N GLU A 72 1.28 8.49 -26.21
CA GLU A 72 1.75 9.62 -25.40
C GLU A 72 0.69 10.74 -25.29
N SER A 73 -0.12 10.93 -26.34
CA SER A 73 -1.25 11.87 -26.36
C SER A 73 -2.36 11.56 -25.33
N ASP A 74 -2.32 10.37 -24.75
CA ASP A 74 -3.28 9.89 -23.76
C ASP A 74 -2.78 10.03 -22.33
N VAL A 75 -1.56 10.57 -22.14
CA VAL A 75 -0.97 10.83 -20.84
C VAL A 75 -0.73 12.32 -20.67
N SER A 76 -1.07 12.86 -19.49
CA SER A 76 -0.74 14.24 -19.13
C SER A 76 -0.44 14.38 -17.64
N THR A 77 0.13 15.51 -17.24
CA THR A 77 0.23 15.87 -15.82
C THR A 77 -1.04 16.58 -15.38
N PRO A 78 -1.57 16.32 -14.18
CA PRO A 78 -2.70 17.08 -13.66
C PRO A 78 -2.29 18.53 -13.37
N ASP A 79 -3.27 19.45 -13.41
CA ASP A 79 -3.04 20.88 -13.17
C ASP A 79 -2.67 21.21 -11.71
N TYR A 80 -2.86 20.26 -10.80
CA TYR A 80 -2.44 20.39 -9.41
C TYR A 80 -1.09 19.72 -9.17
N LYS A 81 -0.25 20.38 -8.37
CA LYS A 81 1.00 19.77 -7.90
C LYS A 81 0.72 18.91 -6.68
N LYS A 82 1.05 17.62 -6.74
CA LYS A 82 1.12 16.77 -5.55
C LYS A 82 2.49 17.01 -4.90
N ALA A 83 2.50 17.48 -3.66
CA ALA A 83 3.73 17.48 -2.87
C ALA A 83 4.18 16.03 -2.67
N GLU A 84 5.46 15.74 -2.90
CA GLU A 84 6.11 14.46 -2.55
C GLU A 84 5.55 13.21 -3.29
N GLY A 85 5.18 13.34 -4.57
CA GLY A 85 4.68 12.22 -5.36
C GLY A 85 4.70 12.47 -6.87
N CYS A 86 4.45 11.40 -7.63
CA CYS A 86 4.08 11.48 -9.03
C CYS A 86 2.56 11.37 -9.19
N ALA A 87 2.01 12.07 -10.19
CA ALA A 87 0.62 11.92 -10.61
C ALA A 87 0.51 12.17 -12.11
N PHE A 88 -0.20 11.30 -12.82
CA PHE A 88 -0.45 11.38 -14.25
C PHE A 88 -1.91 11.06 -14.53
N VAL A 89 -2.50 11.83 -15.43
CA VAL A 89 -3.80 11.56 -16.03
C VAL A 89 -3.59 10.60 -17.19
N ILE A 90 -4.39 9.55 -17.27
CA ILE A 90 -4.35 8.52 -18.32
C ILE A 90 -5.76 8.35 -18.89
N LYS A 91 -5.90 8.62 -20.19
CA LYS A 91 -7.17 8.48 -20.91
C LYS A 91 -7.52 7.02 -21.13
N GLY A 92 -8.83 6.75 -21.33
CA GLY A 92 -9.31 5.44 -21.79
C GLY A 92 -9.52 4.39 -20.70
N PHE A 93 -9.37 4.77 -19.43
CA PHE A 93 -9.63 3.91 -18.26
C PHE A 93 -10.84 4.35 -17.42
N GLY A 94 -11.79 5.01 -18.08
CA GLY A 94 -13.01 5.52 -17.48
C GLY A 94 -12.84 6.89 -16.86
N GLN A 95 -13.99 7.54 -16.64
CA GLN A 95 -14.13 8.90 -16.15
C GLN A 95 -14.84 8.93 -14.80
N ASN A 96 -14.45 9.88 -13.96
CA ASN A 96 -15.04 10.08 -12.64
C ASN A 96 -16.43 10.73 -12.73
N GLY A 97 -17.03 11.05 -11.58
CA GLY A 97 -18.34 11.68 -11.54
C GLY A 97 -18.45 13.06 -12.17
N LEU A 98 -17.32 13.75 -12.35
CA LEU A 98 -17.16 15.09 -12.92
C LEU A 98 -16.72 15.05 -14.40
N GLY A 99 -16.44 13.87 -14.95
CA GLY A 99 -15.94 13.70 -16.32
C GLY A 99 -14.42 13.69 -16.45
N ASP A 100 -13.67 13.76 -15.35
CA ASP A 100 -12.22 13.70 -15.41
C ASP A 100 -11.74 12.28 -15.67
N GLU A 101 -10.66 12.17 -16.45
CA GLU A 101 -9.98 10.92 -16.78
C GLU A 101 -9.27 10.30 -15.55
N THR A 102 -8.79 9.07 -15.72
CA THR A 102 -8.13 8.33 -14.64
C THR A 102 -6.83 8.97 -14.21
N ILE A 103 -6.66 9.16 -12.90
CA ILE A 103 -5.39 9.57 -12.31
C ILE A 103 -4.69 8.35 -11.72
N VAL A 104 -3.47 8.11 -12.19
CA VAL A 104 -2.52 7.20 -11.54
C VAL A 104 -1.50 8.03 -10.78
N SER A 105 -1.21 7.67 -9.54
CA SER A 105 -0.25 8.39 -8.71
C SER A 105 0.59 7.43 -7.89
N TRP A 106 1.82 7.83 -7.56
CA TRP A 106 2.66 7.07 -6.64
C TRP A 106 3.53 7.97 -5.79
N PHE A 107 3.79 7.53 -4.57
CA PHE A 107 4.48 8.30 -3.55
C PHE A 107 4.98 7.37 -2.44
N LEU A 108 5.93 7.87 -1.64
CA LEU A 108 6.34 7.20 -0.43
C LEU A 108 5.38 7.49 0.72
N GLU A 109 4.94 6.43 1.37
CA GLU A 109 4.19 6.54 2.61
C GLU A 109 5.12 6.23 3.78
N LYS A 110 5.15 7.16 4.75
CA LYS A 110 6.11 7.10 5.85
C LYS A 110 5.73 5.99 6.82
N THR A 111 6.65 5.05 7.03
CA THR A 111 6.48 3.92 7.94
C THR A 111 7.86 3.45 8.44
N THR A 112 7.91 2.33 9.15
CA THR A 112 9.14 1.73 9.68
C THR A 112 9.38 0.36 9.05
N LYS A 113 10.64 -0.10 9.03
CA LYS A 113 10.96 -1.49 8.62
C LYS A 113 10.14 -2.55 9.36
N ALA A 114 9.84 -2.32 10.63
CA ALA A 114 9.04 -3.26 11.43
C ALA A 114 7.60 -3.35 10.90
N GLU A 115 7.01 -2.23 10.53
CA GLU A 115 5.69 -2.16 9.90
C GLU A 115 5.69 -2.74 8.48
N VAL A 116 6.74 -2.49 7.69
CA VAL A 116 6.90 -3.11 6.36
C VAL A 116 6.91 -4.64 6.47
N LYS A 117 7.71 -5.19 7.40
CA LYS A 117 7.75 -6.64 7.65
C LYS A 117 6.40 -7.19 8.10
N LYS A 118 5.72 -6.48 9.01
CA LYS A 118 4.38 -6.85 9.46
C LYS A 118 3.38 -6.84 8.30
N GLU A 119 3.45 -5.86 7.42
CA GLU A 119 2.54 -5.76 6.28
C GLU A 119 2.77 -6.89 5.26
N ILE A 120 4.02 -7.24 4.99
CA ILE A 120 4.35 -8.43 4.18
C ILE A 120 3.71 -9.68 4.79
N GLN A 121 3.85 -9.90 6.10
CA GLN A 121 3.24 -11.03 6.80
C GLN A 121 1.71 -11.01 6.71
N ASN A 122 1.08 -9.84 6.93
CA ASN A 122 -0.36 -9.68 6.82
C ASN A 122 -0.87 -10.11 5.44
N TYR A 123 -0.24 -9.65 4.35
CA TYR A 123 -0.65 -10.04 3.00
C TYR A 123 -0.45 -11.54 2.74
N GLN A 124 0.64 -12.13 3.22
CA GLN A 124 0.89 -13.57 3.09
C GLN A 124 -0.16 -14.40 3.85
N GLU A 125 -0.70 -13.91 4.97
CA GLU A 125 -1.80 -14.55 5.69
C GLU A 125 -3.15 -14.35 5.00
N LEU A 126 -3.40 -13.15 4.49
CA LEU A 126 -4.64 -12.79 3.79
C LEU A 126 -4.81 -13.56 2.46
N GLU A 127 -3.72 -13.84 1.78
CA GLU A 127 -3.69 -14.66 0.57
C GLU A 127 -4.11 -16.11 0.87
N LYS A 128 -3.64 -16.69 1.98
CA LYS A 128 -3.98 -18.06 2.41
C LYS A 128 -5.44 -18.19 2.84
N THR A 129 -6.00 -17.15 3.44
CA THR A 129 -7.35 -17.16 4.01
C THR A 129 -8.44 -16.78 3.01
N ASN A 130 -8.07 -16.48 1.76
CA ASN A 130 -8.98 -16.06 0.68
C ASN A 130 -9.93 -14.95 1.14
N SER A 131 -9.36 -13.82 1.56
CA SER A 131 -10.04 -12.70 2.26
C SER A 131 -11.25 -12.06 1.54
N GLY A 132 -11.65 -12.51 0.35
CA GLY A 132 -12.76 -11.95 -0.43
C GLY A 132 -12.52 -10.53 -0.94
N LEU A 133 -11.38 -9.92 -0.58
CA LEU A 133 -10.97 -8.57 -0.95
C LEU A 133 -10.03 -8.55 -2.17
N GLY A 134 -9.68 -9.72 -2.70
CA GLY A 134 -8.75 -9.87 -3.83
C GLY A 134 -7.32 -9.46 -3.51
N MET A 135 -6.97 -9.35 -2.22
CA MET A 135 -5.62 -8.98 -1.79
C MET A 135 -4.68 -10.16 -1.99
N SER A 136 -3.48 -9.87 -2.50
CA SER A 136 -2.43 -10.86 -2.75
C SER A 136 -1.06 -10.20 -2.68
N ILE A 137 -0.01 -11.01 -2.59
CA ILE A 137 1.38 -10.52 -2.55
C ILE A 137 2.27 -11.47 -3.33
N GLU A 138 3.16 -10.91 -4.15
CA GLU A 138 4.11 -11.69 -4.93
C GLU A 138 5.49 -11.06 -4.88
N LYS A 139 6.53 -11.83 -5.21
CA LYS A 139 7.86 -11.25 -5.41
C LYS A 139 7.86 -10.43 -6.69
N SER A 140 8.56 -9.31 -6.66
CA SER A 140 8.80 -8.50 -7.86
C SER A 140 9.73 -9.22 -8.84
N GLU A 141 9.87 -8.65 -10.04
CA GLU A 141 10.78 -9.18 -11.06
C GLU A 141 12.27 -9.10 -10.67
N THR A 142 12.65 -8.16 -9.80
CA THR A 142 14.02 -8.08 -9.25
C THR A 142 14.28 -9.14 -8.18
N GLY A 143 13.22 -9.75 -7.63
CA GLY A 143 13.30 -10.89 -6.71
C GLY A 143 13.64 -10.55 -5.26
N ASP A 144 14.00 -9.29 -4.98
CA ASP A 144 14.42 -8.78 -3.67
C ASP A 144 13.40 -7.80 -3.04
N THR A 145 12.24 -7.64 -3.66
CA THR A 145 11.11 -6.86 -3.15
C THR A 145 9.79 -7.61 -3.33
N TYR A 146 8.75 -7.17 -2.63
CA TYR A 146 7.40 -7.69 -2.75
C TYR A 146 6.45 -6.66 -3.37
N LEU A 147 5.50 -7.14 -4.17
CA LEU A 147 4.40 -6.37 -4.72
C LEU A 147 3.10 -6.86 -4.08
N ALA A 148 2.56 -6.07 -3.16
CA ALA A 148 1.26 -6.32 -2.57
C ALA A 148 0.16 -5.63 -3.38
N LYS A 149 -0.90 -6.37 -3.69
CA LYS A 149 -1.99 -5.94 -4.56
C LYS A 149 -3.26 -5.77 -3.74
N SER A 150 -3.96 -4.66 -3.95
CA SER A 150 -5.28 -4.44 -3.36
C SER A 150 -6.25 -3.90 -4.41
N PRO A 151 -6.81 -4.79 -5.25
CA PRO A 151 -7.61 -4.41 -6.41
C PRO A 151 -8.84 -3.58 -6.04
N ARG A 152 -9.49 -3.92 -4.92
CA ARG A 152 -10.67 -3.18 -4.44
C ARG A 152 -10.38 -1.72 -4.15
N TYR A 153 -9.18 -1.41 -3.65
CA TYR A 153 -8.74 -0.04 -3.37
C TYR A 153 -7.99 0.60 -4.54
N GLY A 154 -7.74 -0.15 -5.62
CA GLY A 154 -6.97 0.30 -6.77
C GLY A 154 -5.53 0.62 -6.41
N ARG A 155 -4.84 -0.31 -5.74
CA ARG A 155 -3.48 -0.10 -5.23
C ARG A 155 -2.53 -1.26 -5.54
N VAL A 156 -1.28 -0.90 -5.82
CA VAL A 156 -0.11 -1.78 -5.75
C VAL A 156 0.86 -1.13 -4.77
N ILE A 157 1.42 -1.92 -3.84
CA ILE A 157 2.36 -1.45 -2.82
C ILE A 157 3.67 -2.21 -3.02
N VAL A 158 4.78 -1.48 -3.14
CA VAL A 158 6.12 -2.05 -3.22
C VAL A 158 6.73 -2.06 -1.81
N LEU A 159 7.11 -3.24 -1.35
CA LEU A 159 7.60 -3.50 0.00
C LEU A 159 9.03 -4.07 -0.07
N ASN A 160 9.94 -3.53 0.73
CA ASN A 160 11.30 -4.06 0.88
C ASN A 160 11.67 -4.07 2.37
N GLU A 161 11.98 -5.24 2.91
CA GLU A 161 12.27 -5.43 4.34
C GLU A 161 13.50 -4.66 4.85
N ASN A 162 14.37 -4.21 3.93
CA ASN A 162 15.59 -3.47 4.27
C ASN A 162 15.37 -1.96 4.42
N TYR A 163 14.23 -1.43 3.95
CA TYR A 163 13.93 0.00 3.90
C TYR A 163 12.80 0.38 4.85
N ASP A 164 12.93 1.58 5.41
CA ASP A 164 11.78 2.26 5.97
C ASP A 164 10.91 2.78 4.80
N ASN A 165 9.64 3.02 5.06
CA ASN A 165 8.64 3.41 4.06
C ASN A 165 8.25 2.30 3.07
N TRP A 166 7.08 2.44 2.45
CA TRP A 166 6.70 1.68 1.26
C TRP A 166 6.34 2.63 0.12
N LEU A 167 6.48 2.17 -1.12
CA LEU A 167 6.02 2.91 -2.28
C LEU A 167 4.59 2.48 -2.60
N LEU A 168 3.64 3.41 -2.50
CA LEU A 168 2.25 3.16 -2.86
C LEU A 168 1.98 3.68 -4.27
N ILE A 169 1.52 2.80 -5.16
CA ILE A 169 0.98 3.14 -6.48
C ILE A 169 -0.54 3.01 -6.42
N SER A 170 -1.23 4.11 -6.67
CA SER A 170 -2.69 4.19 -6.71
C SER A 170 -3.18 4.43 -8.13
N TYR A 171 -4.05 3.54 -8.62
CA TYR A 171 -4.84 3.70 -9.84
C TYR A 171 -6.33 3.92 -9.53
N ALA A 172 -6.62 4.24 -8.26
CA ALA A 172 -7.92 4.52 -7.67
C ALA A 172 -8.92 3.36 -7.75
N PRO A 173 -9.83 3.24 -6.77
CA PRO A 173 -10.81 2.17 -6.78
C PRO A 173 -11.85 2.38 -7.90
N LYS A 174 -12.33 1.27 -8.49
CA LYS A 174 -13.28 1.28 -9.61
C LYS A 174 -14.51 2.16 -9.36
N PHE A 175 -15.07 2.11 -8.16
CA PHE A 175 -16.31 2.84 -7.83
C PHE A 175 -16.18 4.37 -7.90
N GLN A 176 -14.97 4.93 -7.93
CA GLN A 176 -14.75 6.37 -8.14
C GLN A 176 -14.93 6.78 -9.61
N TYR A 177 -14.93 5.82 -10.55
CA TYR A 177 -15.01 6.05 -11.99
C TYR A 177 -16.28 5.41 -12.55
N LYS A 178 -17.26 6.26 -12.90
CA LYS A 178 -18.61 5.83 -13.31
C LYS A 178 -18.59 4.95 -14.57
N THR A 179 -17.64 5.21 -15.48
CA THR A 179 -17.56 4.52 -16.78
C THR A 179 -16.45 3.47 -16.83
N ARG A 180 -15.74 3.21 -15.72
CA ARG A 180 -14.67 2.21 -15.70
C ARG A 180 -15.25 0.79 -15.66
N THR A 181 -14.92 -0.02 -16.66
CA THR A 181 -15.28 -1.44 -16.70
C THR A 181 -14.38 -2.30 -15.81
N ASP A 182 -14.75 -3.56 -15.57
CA ASP A 182 -13.87 -4.49 -14.84
C ASP A 182 -12.58 -4.78 -15.60
N GLU A 183 -12.66 -4.90 -16.93
CA GLU A 183 -11.50 -5.14 -17.80
C GLU A 183 -10.54 -3.94 -17.75
N GLN A 184 -11.06 -2.71 -17.77
CA GLN A 184 -10.23 -1.51 -17.62
C GLN A 184 -9.57 -1.44 -16.25
N HIS A 185 -10.28 -1.85 -15.19
CA HIS A 185 -9.74 -1.86 -13.83
C HIS A 185 -8.63 -2.91 -13.65
N LEU A 186 -8.82 -4.10 -14.20
CA LEU A 186 -7.80 -5.15 -14.25
C LEU A 186 -6.60 -4.76 -15.12
N ALA A 187 -6.85 -4.07 -16.24
CA ALA A 187 -5.77 -3.55 -17.09
C ALA A 187 -4.92 -2.48 -16.38
N LEU A 188 -5.55 -1.60 -15.58
CA LEU A 188 -4.84 -0.63 -14.74
C LEU A 188 -4.01 -1.31 -13.65
N GLU A 189 -4.52 -2.38 -13.05
CA GLU A 189 -3.77 -3.18 -12.08
C GLU A 189 -2.50 -3.75 -12.72
N ALA A 190 -2.64 -4.45 -13.85
CA ALA A 190 -1.51 -5.03 -14.57
C ALA A 190 -0.48 -3.96 -14.98
N LYS A 191 -0.93 -2.79 -15.45
CA LYS A 191 -0.05 -1.67 -15.81
C LYS A 191 0.61 -1.03 -14.60
N SER A 192 -0.06 -1.01 -13.45
CA SER A 192 0.50 -0.51 -12.18
C SER A 192 1.55 -1.48 -11.59
N ILE A 193 1.38 -2.78 -11.78
CA ILE A 193 2.40 -3.80 -11.48
C ILE A 193 3.62 -3.61 -12.40
N ALA A 194 3.39 -3.41 -13.71
CA ALA A 194 4.46 -3.11 -14.66
C ALA A 194 5.22 -1.83 -14.29
N LEU A 195 4.51 -0.78 -13.83
CA LEU A 195 5.12 0.43 -13.30
C LEU A 195 5.97 0.15 -12.05
N ALA A 196 5.48 -0.67 -11.11
CA ALA A 196 6.25 -1.06 -9.94
C ALA A 196 7.57 -1.73 -10.31
N ASN A 197 7.53 -2.75 -11.18
CA ASN A 197 8.72 -3.44 -11.66
C ASN A 197 9.65 -2.52 -12.46
N TYR A 198 9.08 -1.61 -13.25
CA TYR A 198 9.87 -0.61 -13.97
C TYR A 198 10.63 0.32 -13.01
N LEU A 199 9.95 0.84 -11.98
CA LEU A 199 10.56 1.70 -10.97
C LEU A 199 11.65 0.98 -10.18
N LEU A 200 11.42 -0.28 -9.80
CA LEU A 200 12.45 -1.11 -9.16
C LEU A 200 13.70 -1.19 -10.05
N LYS A 201 13.56 -1.66 -11.29
CA LYS A 201 14.70 -1.77 -12.23
C LYS A 201 15.40 -0.43 -12.51
N LYS A 202 14.64 0.68 -12.59
CA LYS A 202 15.20 2.02 -12.82
C LYS A 202 16.04 2.51 -11.64
N HIS A 203 15.70 2.09 -10.43
CA HIS A 203 16.32 2.55 -9.18
C HIS A 203 17.25 1.51 -8.53
N GLU A 204 17.37 0.32 -9.11
CA GLU A 204 18.29 -0.75 -8.73
C GLU A 204 19.75 -0.31 -8.96
N LYS A 205 20.59 -0.38 -7.92
CA LYS A 205 22.02 -0.08 -7.97
C LYS A 205 22.85 -1.19 -7.34
#